data_AF-A0A357XXC0-F1
#
_entry.id   AF-A0A357XXC0-F1
#
_cell.length_a   1.000
_cell.length_b   1.000
_cell.length_c   1.000
_cell.angle_alpha   90.00
_cell.angle_beta   90.00
_cell.angle_gamma   90.00
#
_symmetry.space_group_name_H-M   'P 1'
#
loop_
_entity.id
_entity.type
_entity.pdbx_description
1 polymer ?
#
loop_
_entity_poly.entity_id
_entity_poly.type
_entity_poly.pdbx_seq_one_letter_code
_entity_poly.pdbx_strand_id
1 'polypeptide(L)'
;MRLPLFIICCLLLFAGFVRAQNPPKAPPPSPLQQAATKVLREMPVKLHEGRASEADVQACIKLIELAPNDNARRPFIVFIAQYQRIMLGKPERAILTIAPYLLEKEKVKAWQKTNDEAVKAAKTQWLKDDASAKKAKKESPKLPSAYLVDLPPLKEWAINESTALFAVEAAHCLAALNQQKRAIEIIDSVGQKYEDETRVLAAECGADLFIRTKMYERAVEFYGFALNVLETLKKQEYDSGKGERRFFTEEQQIIRNRLAEKKAIAQKLYDEDRFGPDWVAYRDAQHLHFDGNLLEAYFAYMEIVEKYRDSVYGEAATCYLIEILTKLADKANVPNISETYKRKKQELETARLIVKVGERFNDPEELMKPRRERLAKLEKAFSL
;
A
#
# COMPACT_ATOMS: atom_id res chain seq x y z
N MET A 1 -32.35 -0.11 -68.45
CA MET A 1 -31.25 -0.80 -67.74
C MET A 1 -31.40 -0.51 -66.24
N ARG A 2 -31.93 -1.46 -65.47
CA ARG A 2 -32.05 -1.35 -64.01
C ARG A 2 -30.94 -2.19 -63.39
N LEU A 3 -29.97 -1.57 -62.72
CA LEU A 3 -29.04 -2.30 -61.87
C LEU A 3 -29.85 -2.97 -60.75
N PRO A 4 -29.66 -4.27 -60.47
CA PRO A 4 -30.43 -4.95 -59.44
C PRO A 4 -30.02 -4.43 -58.05
N LEU A 5 -31.02 -4.03 -57.26
CA LEU A 5 -30.92 -3.56 -55.86
C LEU A 5 -30.00 -4.43 -54.98
N PHE A 6 -29.86 -5.70 -55.34
CA PHE A 6 -29.05 -6.70 -54.66
C PHE A 6 -27.55 -6.35 -54.63
N ILE A 7 -27.02 -5.75 -55.70
CA ILE A 7 -25.59 -5.36 -55.78
C ILE A 7 -25.30 -4.19 -54.83
N ILE A 8 -26.25 -3.27 -54.67
CA ILE A 8 -26.12 -2.12 -53.76
C ILE A 8 -26.15 -2.59 -52.29
N CYS A 9 -27.02 -3.53 -51.94
CA CYS A 9 -27.05 -4.12 -50.59
C CYS A 9 -25.76 -4.89 -50.24
N CYS A 10 -25.21 -5.68 -51.18
CA CYS A 10 -23.95 -6.39 -50.94
C CYS A 10 -22.75 -5.43 -50.78
N LEU A 11 -22.70 -4.34 -51.55
CA LEU A 11 -21.64 -3.32 -51.42
C LEU A 11 -21.74 -2.53 -50.11
N LEU A 12 -22.95 -2.23 -49.62
CA LEU A 12 -23.14 -1.57 -48.32
C LEU A 12 -22.79 -2.49 -47.15
N LEU A 13 -23.09 -3.79 -47.23
CA LEU A 13 -22.68 -4.78 -46.23
C LEU A 13 -21.17 -4.97 -46.20
N PHE A 14 -20.51 -5.03 -47.36
CA PHE A 14 -19.03 -5.09 -47.43
C PHE A 14 -18.37 -3.80 -46.94
N ALA A 15 -18.91 -2.63 -47.27
CA ALA A 15 -18.40 -1.36 -46.76
C ALA A 15 -18.57 -1.23 -45.24
N GLY A 16 -19.66 -1.78 -44.68
CA GLY A 16 -19.85 -1.91 -43.23
C GLY A 16 -18.86 -2.87 -42.57
N PHE A 17 -18.57 -4.01 -43.21
CA PHE A 17 -17.63 -5.02 -42.71
C PHE A 17 -16.17 -4.53 -42.72
N VAL A 18 -15.76 -3.82 -43.77
CA VAL A 18 -14.40 -3.23 -43.88
C VAL A 18 -14.20 -2.10 -42.86
N ARG A 19 -15.25 -1.33 -42.53
CA ARG A 19 -15.19 -0.28 -41.50
C ARG A 19 -15.20 -0.84 -40.07
N ALA A 20 -15.79 -2.01 -39.85
CA ALA A 20 -15.76 -2.71 -38.57
C ALA A 20 -14.41 -3.40 -38.29
N GLN A 21 -13.69 -3.83 -39.34
CA GLN A 21 -12.37 -4.45 -39.21
C GLN A 21 -11.21 -3.45 -39.11
N ASN A 22 -11.42 -2.20 -39.54
CA ASN A 22 -10.46 -1.11 -39.37
C ASN A 22 -11.15 0.08 -38.70
N PRO A 23 -11.39 0.02 -37.37
CA PRO A 23 -11.83 1.19 -36.63
C PRO A 23 -10.83 2.32 -36.91
N PRO A 24 -11.30 3.56 -37.17
CA PRO A 24 -10.40 4.68 -37.40
C PRO A 24 -9.43 4.76 -36.22
N LYS A 25 -8.12 4.69 -36.51
CA LYS A 25 -7.07 4.83 -35.50
C LYS A 25 -7.40 6.07 -34.68
N ALA A 26 -7.61 5.88 -33.38
CA ALA A 26 -7.90 6.97 -32.48
C ALA A 26 -6.87 8.08 -32.69
N PRO A 27 -7.27 9.36 -32.75
CA PRO A 27 -6.33 10.45 -32.91
C PRO A 27 -5.27 10.36 -31.82
N PRO A 28 -4.00 10.69 -32.12
CA PRO A 28 -2.94 10.64 -31.13
C PRO A 28 -3.33 11.50 -29.92
N PRO A 29 -3.07 11.03 -28.68
CA PRO A 29 -3.47 11.75 -27.49
C PRO A 29 -2.85 13.15 -27.49
N SER A 30 -3.64 14.14 -27.08
CA SER A 30 -3.16 15.52 -27.01
C SER A 30 -1.94 15.63 -26.08
N PRO A 31 -1.07 16.65 -26.23
CA PRO A 31 0.06 16.85 -25.32
C PRO A 31 -0.35 16.88 -23.84
N LEU A 32 -1.54 17.42 -23.55
CA LEU A 32 -2.14 17.42 -22.21
C LEU A 32 -2.50 16.00 -21.75
N GLN A 33 -3.12 15.18 -22.61
CA GLN A 33 -3.44 13.79 -22.30
C GLN A 33 -2.18 12.94 -22.08
N GLN A 34 -1.11 13.19 -22.86
CA GLN A 34 0.18 12.54 -22.69
C GLN A 34 0.82 12.93 -21.34
N ALA A 35 0.80 14.23 -21.00
CA ALA A 35 1.31 14.72 -19.72
C ALA A 35 0.50 14.15 -18.53
N ALA A 36 -0.83 14.16 -18.62
CA ALA A 36 -1.72 13.58 -17.61
C ALA A 36 -1.46 12.08 -17.42
N THR A 37 -1.36 11.31 -18.51
CA THR A 37 -1.11 9.86 -18.47
C THR A 37 0.27 9.57 -17.86
N LYS A 38 1.29 10.34 -18.23
CA LYS A 38 2.63 10.21 -17.66
C LYS A 38 2.62 10.46 -16.16
N VAL A 39 2.00 11.55 -15.73
CA VAL A 39 1.89 11.91 -14.31
C VAL A 39 1.15 10.83 -13.53
N LEU A 40 -0.01 10.37 -14.01
CA LEU A 40 -0.80 9.33 -13.35
C LEU A 40 -0.05 8.00 -13.23
N ARG A 41 0.79 7.66 -14.20
CA ARG A 41 1.63 6.46 -14.14
C ARG A 41 2.78 6.58 -13.14
N GLU A 42 3.44 7.74 -13.09
CA GLU A 42 4.60 7.95 -12.21
C GLU A 42 4.21 8.16 -10.74
N MET A 43 3.00 8.64 -10.49
CA MET A 43 2.55 9.09 -9.18
C MET A 43 2.50 8.00 -8.11
N PRO A 44 1.84 6.84 -8.34
CA PRO A 44 1.83 5.73 -7.38
C PRO A 44 3.25 5.24 -7.07
N VAL A 45 4.11 5.19 -8.09
CA VAL A 45 5.52 4.79 -7.95
C VAL A 45 6.28 5.78 -7.08
N LYS A 46 6.18 7.09 -7.37
CA LYS A 46 6.82 8.16 -6.59
C LYS A 46 6.32 8.21 -5.16
N LEU A 47 5.03 7.96 -4.90
CA LEU A 47 4.49 7.86 -3.54
C LEU A 47 5.10 6.66 -2.81
N HIS A 48 5.12 5.50 -3.45
CA HIS A 48 5.67 4.29 -2.87
C HIS A 48 7.15 4.45 -2.50
N GLU A 49 7.97 4.93 -3.43
CA GLU A 49 9.39 5.19 -3.22
C GLU A 49 9.65 6.45 -2.38
N GLY A 50 8.58 7.18 -2.02
CA GLY A 50 8.56 8.51 -1.41
C GLY A 50 9.58 9.47 -2.02
N ARG A 51 9.56 9.53 -3.35
CA ARG A 51 10.17 10.56 -4.19
C ARG A 51 9.14 11.63 -4.58
N ALA A 52 7.86 11.43 -4.25
CA ALA A 52 6.82 12.42 -4.45
C ALA A 52 7.18 13.72 -3.73
N SER A 53 7.06 14.83 -4.44
CA SER A 53 7.47 16.16 -4.01
C SER A 53 6.30 17.14 -4.07
N GLU A 54 6.47 18.31 -3.46
CA GLU A 54 5.50 19.40 -3.59
C GLU A 54 5.34 19.84 -5.06
N ALA A 55 6.38 19.73 -5.88
CA ALA A 55 6.29 20.01 -7.32
C ALA A 55 5.32 19.04 -8.03
N ASP A 56 5.28 17.76 -7.63
CA ASP A 56 4.32 16.79 -8.18
C ASP A 56 2.88 17.15 -7.76
N VAL A 57 2.68 17.65 -6.53
CA VAL A 57 1.38 18.15 -6.06
C VAL A 57 0.94 19.39 -6.86
N GLN A 58 1.84 20.33 -7.10
CA GLN A 58 1.55 21.51 -7.92
C GLN A 58 1.24 21.13 -9.38
N ALA A 59 1.89 20.09 -9.92
CA ALA A 59 1.55 19.55 -11.23
C ALA A 59 0.14 18.94 -11.25
N CYS A 60 -0.25 18.18 -10.21
CA CYS A 60 -1.62 17.69 -10.03
C CYS A 60 -2.64 18.84 -10.05
N ILE A 61 -2.41 19.90 -9.27
CA ILE A 61 -3.34 21.04 -9.16
C ILE A 61 -3.58 21.67 -10.53
N LYS A 62 -2.50 21.92 -11.29
CA LYS A 62 -2.61 22.44 -12.66
C LYS A 62 -3.38 21.50 -13.59
N LEU A 63 -3.14 20.18 -13.49
CA LEU A 63 -3.85 19.19 -14.30
C LEU A 63 -5.33 19.07 -13.93
N ILE A 64 -5.69 19.27 -12.66
CA ILE A 64 -7.08 19.31 -12.18
C ILE A 64 -7.84 20.50 -12.79
N GLU A 65 -7.21 21.67 -12.83
CA GLU A 65 -7.78 22.88 -13.45
C GLU A 65 -8.07 22.69 -14.94
N LEU A 66 -7.18 21.98 -15.63
CA LEU A 66 -7.26 21.70 -17.07
C LEU A 66 -8.10 20.46 -17.42
N ALA A 67 -8.51 19.68 -16.43
CA ALA A 67 -9.25 18.45 -16.65
C ALA A 67 -10.70 18.73 -17.13
N PRO A 68 -11.19 17.98 -18.13
CA PRO A 68 -12.45 18.29 -18.81
C PRO A 68 -13.70 17.98 -17.99
N ASN A 69 -13.59 17.14 -16.96
CA ASN A 69 -14.69 16.74 -16.10
C ASN A 69 -14.16 16.20 -14.76
N ASP A 70 -15.07 15.99 -13.81
CA ASP A 70 -14.72 15.53 -12.47
C ASP A 70 -14.09 14.15 -12.48
N ASN A 71 -14.51 13.23 -13.36
CA ASN A 71 -13.90 11.89 -13.47
C ASN A 71 -12.39 11.98 -13.76
N ALA A 72 -11.99 12.87 -14.67
CA ALA A 72 -10.58 13.08 -15.02
C ALA A 72 -9.78 13.76 -13.91
N ARG A 73 -10.42 14.48 -12.98
CA ARG A 73 -9.76 15.14 -11.84
C ARG A 73 -9.41 14.17 -10.72
N ARG A 74 -10.23 13.12 -10.53
CA ARG A 74 -10.18 12.30 -9.31
C ARG A 74 -8.84 11.65 -9.03
N PRO A 75 -8.16 11.02 -10.00
CA PRO A 75 -6.89 10.36 -9.71
C PRO A 75 -5.85 11.34 -9.14
N PHE A 76 -5.84 12.58 -9.62
CA PHE A 76 -4.98 13.65 -9.09
C PHE A 76 -5.36 14.06 -7.67
N ILE A 77 -6.66 14.13 -7.35
CA ILE A 77 -7.15 14.45 -6.00
C ILE A 77 -6.80 13.33 -5.02
N VAL A 78 -6.98 12.06 -5.41
CA VAL A 78 -6.59 10.90 -4.61
C VAL A 78 -5.09 10.95 -4.33
N PHE A 79 -4.26 11.24 -5.35
CA PHE A 79 -2.83 11.41 -5.16
C PHE A 79 -2.50 12.53 -4.16
N ILE A 80 -3.15 13.69 -4.25
CA ILE A 80 -2.93 14.80 -3.30
C ILE A 80 -3.27 14.35 -1.87
N ALA A 81 -4.38 13.65 -1.68
CA ALA A 81 -4.78 13.14 -0.37
C ALA A 81 -3.77 12.11 0.16
N GLN A 82 -3.36 11.15 -0.67
CA GLN A 82 -2.33 10.16 -0.34
C GLN A 82 -1.01 10.83 0.01
N TYR A 83 -0.59 11.85 -0.74
CA TYR A 83 0.61 12.62 -0.44
C TYR A 83 0.51 13.30 0.93
N GLN A 84 -0.62 13.93 1.24
CA GLN A 84 -0.83 14.56 2.55
C GLN A 84 -0.79 13.54 3.70
N ARG A 85 -1.41 12.36 3.53
CA ARG A 85 -1.37 11.31 4.56
C ARG A 85 0.01 10.69 4.70
N ILE A 86 0.58 10.22 3.59
CA ILE A 86 1.79 9.38 3.55
C ILE A 86 3.06 10.23 3.66
N MET A 87 3.19 11.27 2.84
CA MET A 87 4.42 12.05 2.75
C MET A 87 4.51 13.13 3.82
N LEU A 88 3.37 13.73 4.20
CA LEU A 88 3.34 14.81 5.21
C LEU A 88 2.93 14.31 6.60
N GLY A 89 2.44 13.08 6.74
CA GLY A 89 1.93 12.56 8.01
C GLY A 89 0.68 13.28 8.52
N LYS A 90 -0.15 13.82 7.61
CA LYS A 90 -1.31 14.68 7.92
C LYS A 90 -2.62 14.08 7.40
N PRO A 91 -3.10 12.95 7.97
CA PRO A 91 -4.35 12.31 7.56
C PRO A 91 -5.56 13.26 7.67
N GLU A 92 -5.55 14.21 8.60
CA GLU A 92 -6.61 15.22 8.73
C GLU A 92 -6.74 16.13 7.50
N ARG A 93 -5.63 16.47 6.85
CA ARG A 93 -5.64 17.26 5.60
C ARG A 93 -6.16 16.42 4.43
N ALA A 94 -5.79 15.15 4.40
CA ALA A 94 -6.26 14.22 3.39
C ALA A 94 -7.79 14.05 3.47
N ILE A 95 -8.36 13.95 4.68
CA ILE A 95 -9.81 13.93 4.89
C ILE A 95 -10.47 15.22 4.36
N LEU A 96 -9.93 16.39 4.69
CA LEU A 96 -10.45 17.67 4.18
C LEU A 96 -10.42 17.76 2.65
N THR A 97 -9.42 17.12 2.01
CA THR A 97 -9.28 17.06 0.55
C THR A 97 -10.34 16.15 -0.10
N ILE A 98 -10.65 14.99 0.49
CA ILE A 98 -11.55 13.99 -0.12
C ILE A 98 -13.02 14.12 0.30
N ALA A 99 -13.31 14.68 1.48
CA ALA A 99 -14.67 14.83 1.99
C ALA A 99 -15.64 15.54 1.01
N PRO A 100 -15.24 16.60 0.28
CA PRO A 100 -16.08 17.26 -0.73
C PRO A 100 -16.56 16.34 -1.86
N TYR A 101 -15.87 15.22 -2.10
CA TYR A 101 -16.18 14.27 -3.15
C TYR A 101 -16.98 13.06 -2.64
N LEU A 102 -17.06 12.90 -1.31
CA LEU A 102 -17.80 11.81 -0.66
C LEU A 102 -19.17 12.26 -0.17
N LEU A 103 -19.37 13.56 0.03
CA LEU A 103 -20.58 14.12 0.64
C LEU A 103 -21.25 15.12 -0.30
N GLU A 104 -22.55 15.28 -0.15
CA GLU A 104 -23.30 16.34 -0.82
C GLU A 104 -22.81 17.73 -0.39
N LYS A 105 -22.82 18.69 -1.32
CA LYS A 105 -22.24 20.04 -1.13
C LYS A 105 -22.77 20.76 0.12
N GLU A 106 -24.04 20.60 0.45
CA GLU A 106 -24.64 21.20 1.64
C GLU A 106 -24.10 20.59 2.94
N LYS A 107 -23.97 19.26 2.98
CA LYS A 107 -23.41 18.51 4.10
C LYS A 107 -21.94 18.82 4.32
N VAL A 108 -21.17 18.94 3.22
CA VAL A 108 -19.76 19.38 3.27
C VAL A 108 -19.65 20.74 3.92
N LYS A 109 -20.45 21.71 3.48
CA LYS A 109 -20.45 23.08 4.05
C LYS A 109 -20.82 23.09 5.52
N ALA A 110 -21.86 22.34 5.91
CA ALA A 110 -22.29 22.25 7.29
C ALA A 110 -21.20 21.64 8.17
N TRP A 111 -20.65 20.49 7.76
CA TRP A 111 -19.56 19.81 8.46
C TRP A 111 -18.29 20.66 8.55
N GLN A 112 -17.84 21.27 7.44
CA GLN A 112 -16.66 22.13 7.43
C GLN A 112 -16.82 23.32 8.37
N LYS A 113 -17.99 23.98 8.35
CA LYS A 113 -18.26 25.10 9.27
C LYS A 113 -18.14 24.66 10.72
N THR A 114 -18.77 23.55 11.11
CA THR A 114 -18.70 23.04 12.49
C THR A 114 -17.28 22.63 12.86
N ASN A 115 -16.54 22.01 11.94
CA ASN A 115 -15.13 21.64 12.16
C ASN A 115 -14.24 22.88 12.31
N ASP A 116 -14.39 23.90 11.48
CA ASP A 116 -13.62 25.14 11.54
C ASP A 116 -13.87 25.91 12.84
N GLU A 117 -15.12 25.95 13.30
CA GLU A 117 -15.50 26.52 14.60
C GLU A 117 -14.85 25.76 15.76
N ALA A 118 -14.89 24.43 15.73
CA ALA A 118 -14.22 23.57 16.71
C ALA A 118 -12.69 23.75 16.70
N VAL A 119 -12.06 23.80 15.52
CA VAL A 119 -10.61 24.01 15.36
C VAL A 119 -10.21 25.39 15.88
N LYS A 120 -11.00 26.42 15.60
CA LYS A 120 -10.77 27.78 16.12
C LYS A 120 -10.85 27.79 17.66
N ALA A 121 -11.87 27.17 18.24
CA ALA A 121 -12.02 27.07 19.69
C ALA A 121 -10.86 26.29 20.33
N ALA A 122 -10.49 25.14 19.76
CA ALA A 122 -9.37 24.32 20.24
C ALA A 122 -8.03 25.06 20.13
N LYS A 123 -7.80 25.81 19.05
CA LYS A 123 -6.58 26.62 18.89
C LYS A 123 -6.52 27.77 19.89
N THR A 124 -7.65 28.42 20.18
CA THR A 124 -7.71 29.44 21.24
C THR A 124 -7.41 28.85 22.61
N GLN A 125 -7.92 27.65 22.91
CA GLN A 125 -7.60 26.95 24.15
C GLN A 125 -6.13 26.55 24.21
N TRP A 126 -5.59 25.96 23.14
CA TRP A 126 -4.18 25.58 23.02
C TRP A 126 -3.23 26.77 23.25
N LEU A 127 -3.54 27.96 22.72
CA LEU A 127 -2.72 29.16 22.96
C LEU A 127 -2.67 29.55 24.45
N LYS A 128 -3.78 29.40 25.18
CA LYS A 128 -3.83 29.64 26.63
C LYS A 128 -3.02 28.59 27.39
N ASP A 129 -3.16 27.33 27.00
CA ASP A 129 -2.49 26.21 27.63
C ASP A 129 -0.97 26.25 27.36
N ASP A 130 -0.55 26.57 26.15
CA ASP A 130 0.86 26.77 25.76
C ASP A 130 1.50 27.95 26.51
N ALA A 131 0.80 29.08 26.62
CA ALA A 131 1.28 30.21 27.41
C ALA A 131 1.43 29.84 28.90
N SER A 132 0.51 29.03 29.43
CA SER A 132 0.55 28.55 30.82
C SER A 132 1.67 27.54 31.03
N ALA A 133 1.88 26.60 30.09
CA ALA A 133 2.95 25.62 30.12
C ALA A 133 4.34 26.31 30.07
N LYS A 134 4.51 27.29 29.18
CA LYS A 134 5.74 28.10 29.10
C LYS A 134 6.03 28.84 30.40
N LYS A 135 5.03 29.48 31.02
CA LYS A 135 5.17 30.12 32.33
C LYS A 135 5.56 29.12 33.42
N ALA A 136 5.01 27.91 33.37
CA ALA A 136 5.32 26.83 34.30
C ALA A 136 6.60 26.04 33.97
N LYS A 137 7.34 26.41 32.90
CA LYS A 137 8.48 25.65 32.35
C LYS A 137 8.17 24.16 32.11
N LYS A 138 6.93 23.86 31.70
CA LYS A 138 6.47 22.53 31.31
C LYS A 138 6.49 22.39 29.79
N GLU A 139 6.48 21.15 29.32
CA GLU A 139 6.34 20.85 27.90
C GLU A 139 5.04 21.43 27.35
N SER A 140 5.11 22.06 26.17
CA SER A 140 3.96 22.63 25.49
C SER A 140 2.98 21.53 25.07
N PRO A 141 1.66 21.77 25.18
CA PRO A 141 0.68 20.82 24.67
C PRO A 141 0.81 20.67 23.15
N LYS A 142 0.44 19.50 22.63
CA LYS A 142 0.41 19.24 21.18
C LYS A 142 -0.61 20.16 20.51
N LEU A 143 -0.28 20.65 19.32
CA LEU A 143 -1.19 21.46 18.51
C LEU A 143 -2.46 20.64 18.18
N PRO A 144 -3.66 21.22 18.28
CA PRO A 144 -4.89 20.52 17.94
C PRO A 144 -4.92 20.09 16.46
N SER A 145 -5.56 18.96 16.20
CA SER A 145 -5.81 18.44 14.85
C SER A 145 -6.66 19.42 14.03
N ALA A 146 -6.46 19.43 12.70
CA ALA A 146 -7.35 20.15 11.77
C ALA A 146 -8.68 19.40 11.52
N TYR A 147 -8.80 18.18 12.02
CA TYR A 147 -10.00 17.35 12.02
C TYR A 147 -10.40 17.08 13.48
N LEU A 148 -11.43 17.77 13.95
CA LEU A 148 -11.96 17.65 15.31
C LEU A 148 -13.43 17.21 15.34
N VAL A 149 -14.13 17.40 14.22
CA VAL A 149 -15.52 17.00 14.07
C VAL A 149 -15.58 15.85 13.09
N ASP A 150 -16.17 14.76 13.57
CA ASP A 150 -16.34 13.55 12.79
C ASP A 150 -17.11 13.78 11.49
N LEU A 151 -16.68 13.13 10.41
CA LEU A 151 -17.45 13.09 9.16
C LEU A 151 -18.88 12.57 9.44
N PRO A 152 -19.88 12.95 8.64
CA PRO A 152 -21.22 12.35 8.71
C PRO A 152 -21.18 10.81 8.64
N PRO A 153 -22.21 10.11 9.13
CA PRO A 153 -22.32 8.66 9.06
C PRO A 153 -22.23 8.13 7.61
N LEU A 154 -21.73 6.91 7.44
CA LEU A 154 -21.45 6.31 6.12
C LEU A 154 -22.67 6.27 5.18
N LYS A 155 -23.88 6.10 5.73
CA LYS A 155 -25.14 6.13 4.98
C LYS A 155 -25.39 7.43 4.21
N GLU A 156 -24.69 8.50 4.58
CA GLU A 156 -24.79 9.82 3.95
C GLU A 156 -23.73 10.07 2.88
N TRP A 157 -22.86 9.07 2.64
CA TRP A 157 -21.77 9.18 1.68
C TRP A 157 -22.23 8.69 0.31
N ALA A 158 -21.89 9.45 -0.72
CA ALA A 158 -22.15 9.11 -2.11
C ALA A 158 -21.07 8.16 -2.64
N ILE A 159 -21.08 6.90 -2.20
CA ILE A 159 -20.12 5.86 -2.61
C ILE A 159 -20.62 5.12 -3.86
N ASN A 160 -20.03 5.44 -5.01
CA ASN A 160 -20.21 4.77 -6.30
C ASN A 160 -18.85 4.42 -6.91
N GLU A 161 -18.80 3.75 -8.07
CA GLU A 161 -17.53 3.36 -8.75
C GLU A 161 -16.57 4.54 -8.90
N SER A 162 -17.16 5.71 -9.08
CA SER A 162 -16.48 6.96 -9.37
C SER A 162 -15.86 7.60 -8.11
N THR A 163 -16.33 7.26 -6.91
CA THR A 163 -15.89 7.82 -5.61
C THR A 163 -15.33 6.79 -4.64
N ALA A 164 -15.34 5.50 -4.99
CA ALA A 164 -14.93 4.41 -4.11
C ALA A 164 -13.47 4.54 -3.64
N LEU A 165 -12.55 4.98 -4.51
CA LEU A 165 -11.15 5.26 -4.13
C LEU A 165 -11.02 6.36 -3.06
N PHE A 166 -11.88 7.38 -3.08
CA PHE A 166 -11.91 8.39 -2.01
C PHE A 166 -12.36 7.77 -0.69
N ALA A 167 -13.32 6.85 -0.73
CA ALA A 167 -13.80 6.17 0.48
C ALA A 167 -12.68 5.30 1.08
N VAL A 168 -11.93 4.56 0.26
CA VAL A 168 -10.77 3.78 0.73
C VAL A 168 -9.69 4.68 1.34
N GLU A 169 -9.36 5.79 0.69
CA GLU A 169 -8.39 6.74 1.27
C GLU A 169 -8.91 7.36 2.57
N ALA A 170 -10.21 7.61 2.69
CA ALA A 170 -10.82 8.04 3.95
C ALA A 170 -10.69 6.96 5.03
N ALA A 171 -10.87 5.69 4.70
CA ALA A 171 -10.65 4.58 5.64
C ALA A 171 -9.20 4.56 6.16
N HIS A 172 -8.21 4.70 5.29
CA HIS A 172 -6.80 4.81 5.70
C HIS A 172 -6.55 6.02 6.62
N CYS A 173 -7.15 7.18 6.31
CA CYS A 173 -7.01 8.38 7.14
C CYS A 173 -7.64 8.18 8.53
N LEU A 174 -8.85 7.62 8.59
CA LEU A 174 -9.56 7.34 9.83
C LEU A 174 -8.82 6.29 10.68
N ALA A 175 -8.24 5.27 10.04
CA ALA A 175 -7.36 4.31 10.69
C ALA A 175 -6.14 4.99 11.33
N ALA A 176 -5.49 5.93 10.61
CA ALA A 176 -4.37 6.71 11.13
C ALA A 176 -4.76 7.66 12.28
N LEU A 177 -6.03 8.09 12.33
CA LEU A 177 -6.61 8.89 13.40
C LEU A 177 -7.21 8.04 14.54
N ASN A 178 -6.91 6.74 14.60
CA ASN A 178 -7.42 5.79 15.59
C ASN A 178 -8.95 5.62 15.61
N GLN A 179 -9.63 5.95 14.51
CA GLN A 179 -11.07 5.71 14.31
C GLN A 179 -11.31 4.36 13.62
N GLN A 180 -10.79 3.28 14.21
CA GLN A 180 -10.74 1.94 13.60
C GLN A 180 -12.12 1.41 13.21
N LYS A 181 -13.12 1.56 14.09
CA LYS A 181 -14.50 1.11 13.83
C LYS A 181 -15.07 1.75 12.55
N ARG A 182 -14.89 3.05 12.38
CA ARG A 182 -15.36 3.78 11.20
C ARG A 182 -14.61 3.38 9.94
N ALA A 183 -13.30 3.13 10.05
CA ALA A 183 -12.51 2.64 8.94
C ALA A 183 -13.01 1.26 8.47
N ILE A 184 -13.30 0.34 9.40
CA ILE A 184 -13.86 -1.00 9.10
C ILE A 184 -15.22 -0.88 8.40
N GLU A 185 -16.12 -0.02 8.90
CA GLU A 185 -17.44 0.20 8.26
C GLU A 185 -17.31 0.60 6.78
N ILE A 186 -16.31 1.43 6.45
CA ILE A 186 -16.04 1.84 5.06
C ILE A 186 -15.44 0.67 4.26
N ILE A 187 -14.48 -0.05 4.83
CA ILE A 187 -13.84 -1.21 4.18
C ILE A 187 -14.86 -2.28 3.83
N ASP A 188 -15.77 -2.60 4.75
CA ASP A 188 -16.82 -3.59 4.52
C ASP A 188 -17.77 -3.14 3.41
N SER A 189 -18.20 -1.88 3.44
CA SER A 189 -19.09 -1.29 2.42
C SER A 189 -18.48 -1.30 1.02
N VAL A 190 -17.20 -0.93 0.90
CA VAL A 190 -16.47 -0.94 -0.38
C VAL A 190 -16.17 -2.36 -0.82
N GLY A 191 -15.68 -3.21 0.09
CA GLY A 191 -15.23 -4.58 -0.19
C GLY A 191 -16.34 -5.54 -0.63
N GLN A 192 -17.59 -5.24 -0.27
CA GLN A 192 -18.77 -5.98 -0.73
C GLN A 192 -19.30 -5.51 -2.09
N LYS A 193 -19.03 -4.26 -2.48
CA LYS A 193 -19.69 -3.62 -3.62
C LYS A 193 -18.84 -3.59 -4.90
N TYR A 194 -17.52 -3.52 -4.77
CA TYR A 194 -16.61 -3.37 -5.92
C TYR A 194 -15.73 -4.59 -6.11
N GLU A 195 -15.36 -4.87 -7.36
CA GLU A 195 -14.53 -6.02 -7.74
C GLU A 195 -13.17 -5.63 -8.34
N ASP A 196 -12.85 -4.34 -8.36
CA ASP A 196 -11.64 -3.77 -8.98
C ASP A 196 -10.48 -3.54 -7.99
N GLU A 197 -9.46 -2.79 -8.40
CA GLU A 197 -8.31 -2.40 -7.57
C GLU A 197 -8.72 -1.70 -6.27
N THR A 198 -9.88 -1.04 -6.23
CA THR A 198 -10.42 -0.44 -5.01
C THR A 198 -10.69 -1.50 -3.94
N ARG A 199 -11.15 -2.69 -4.35
CA ARG A 199 -11.35 -3.83 -3.45
C ARG A 199 -10.03 -4.33 -2.87
N VAL A 200 -8.98 -4.37 -3.69
CA VAL A 200 -7.63 -4.75 -3.25
C VAL A 200 -7.12 -3.78 -2.19
N LEU A 201 -7.24 -2.47 -2.42
CA LEU A 201 -6.80 -1.44 -1.49
C LEU A 201 -7.66 -1.40 -0.21
N ALA A 202 -8.97 -1.63 -0.30
CA ALA A 202 -9.83 -1.77 0.87
C ALA A 202 -9.42 -2.97 1.74
N ALA A 203 -9.14 -4.12 1.12
CA ALA A 203 -8.66 -5.31 1.81
C ALA A 203 -7.28 -5.09 2.45
N GLU A 204 -6.38 -4.36 1.79
CA GLU A 204 -5.10 -3.94 2.38
C GLU A 204 -5.32 -3.10 3.65
N CYS A 205 -6.18 -2.08 3.58
CA CYS A 205 -6.49 -1.25 4.73
C CYS A 205 -7.09 -2.06 5.90
N GLY A 206 -7.96 -3.04 5.59
CA GLY A 206 -8.54 -3.95 6.59
C GLY A 206 -7.48 -4.83 7.25
N ALA A 207 -6.57 -5.39 6.46
CA ALA A 207 -5.46 -6.18 6.97
C ALA A 207 -4.55 -5.33 7.89
N ASP A 208 -4.18 -4.12 7.47
CA ASP A 208 -3.36 -3.20 8.27
C ASP A 208 -4.05 -2.87 9.62
N LEU A 209 -5.39 -2.74 9.63
CA LEU A 209 -6.16 -2.56 10.86
C LEU A 209 -6.14 -3.81 11.76
N PHE A 210 -6.29 -5.00 11.19
CA PHE A 210 -6.22 -6.25 11.94
C PHE A 210 -4.84 -6.49 12.55
N ILE A 211 -3.76 -6.09 11.89
CA ILE A 211 -2.43 -6.11 12.48
C ILE A 211 -2.38 -5.22 13.73
N ARG A 212 -2.89 -3.98 13.66
CA ARG A 212 -2.90 -3.04 14.81
C ARG A 212 -3.72 -3.57 15.99
N THR A 213 -4.75 -4.36 15.72
CA THR A 213 -5.59 -4.98 16.77
C THR A 213 -5.14 -6.39 17.14
N LYS A 214 -3.96 -6.83 16.67
CA LYS A 214 -3.36 -8.14 16.92
C LYS A 214 -4.22 -9.34 16.46
N MET A 215 -5.12 -9.11 15.51
CA MET A 215 -5.91 -10.15 14.87
C MET A 215 -5.14 -10.74 13.67
N TYR A 216 -3.97 -11.33 13.92
CA TYR A 216 -3.01 -11.68 12.87
C TYR A 216 -3.56 -12.70 11.86
N GLU A 217 -4.36 -13.67 12.30
CA GLU A 217 -5.03 -14.63 11.41
C GLU A 217 -5.89 -13.92 10.35
N ARG A 218 -6.72 -12.98 10.78
CA ARG A 218 -7.56 -12.18 9.87
C ARG A 218 -6.74 -11.28 8.97
N ALA A 219 -5.61 -10.74 9.45
CA ALA A 219 -4.72 -9.96 8.62
C ALA A 219 -4.12 -10.81 7.49
N VAL A 220 -3.69 -12.05 7.78
CA VAL A 220 -3.20 -13.01 6.77
C VAL A 220 -4.28 -13.31 5.73
N GLU A 221 -5.52 -13.55 6.18
CA GLU A 221 -6.67 -13.79 5.30
C GLU A 221 -6.94 -12.59 4.39
N PHE A 222 -6.95 -11.36 4.94
CA PHE A 222 -7.25 -10.15 4.16
C PHE A 222 -6.13 -9.81 3.15
N TYR A 223 -4.85 -9.92 3.52
CA TYR A 223 -3.77 -9.76 2.54
C TYR A 223 -3.80 -10.87 1.47
N GLY A 224 -4.11 -12.10 1.87
CA GLY A 224 -4.29 -13.23 0.94
C GLY A 224 -5.44 -13.00 -0.04
N PHE A 225 -6.56 -12.49 0.46
CA PHE A 225 -7.71 -12.08 -0.34
C PHE A 225 -7.35 -10.98 -1.33
N ALA A 226 -6.66 -9.92 -0.89
CA ALA A 226 -6.22 -8.82 -1.74
C ALA A 226 -5.33 -9.32 -2.91
N LEU A 227 -4.38 -10.21 -2.63
CA LEU A 227 -3.53 -10.84 -3.65
C LEU A 227 -4.35 -11.67 -4.66
N ASN A 228 -5.33 -12.44 -4.18
CA ASN A 228 -6.19 -13.26 -5.04
C ASN A 228 -7.08 -12.41 -5.97
N VAL A 229 -7.62 -11.30 -5.46
CA VAL A 229 -8.39 -10.35 -6.27
C VAL A 229 -7.50 -9.75 -7.35
N LEU A 230 -6.28 -9.33 -7.01
CA LEU A 230 -5.32 -8.78 -7.97
C LEU A 230 -4.96 -9.80 -9.08
N GLU A 231 -4.76 -11.07 -8.72
CA GLU A 231 -4.54 -12.15 -9.70
C GLU A 231 -5.77 -12.39 -10.59
N THR A 232 -6.97 -12.23 -10.05
CA THR A 232 -8.23 -12.36 -10.81
C THR A 232 -8.39 -11.22 -11.82
N LEU A 233 -8.08 -9.98 -11.42
CA LEU A 233 -8.08 -8.82 -12.30
C LEU A 233 -7.14 -9.01 -13.49
N LYS A 234 -5.93 -9.52 -13.23
CA LYS A 234 -4.97 -9.87 -14.29
C LYS A 234 -5.54 -10.88 -15.29
N LYS A 235 -6.28 -11.90 -14.83
CA LYS A 235 -6.92 -12.91 -15.69
C LYS A 235 -8.08 -12.35 -16.50
N GLN A 236 -8.95 -11.55 -15.87
CA GLN A 236 -10.11 -10.94 -16.55
C GLN A 236 -9.69 -9.98 -17.67
N GLU A 237 -8.63 -9.19 -17.46
CA GLU A 237 -8.05 -8.33 -18.51
C GLU A 237 -7.59 -9.16 -19.71
N TYR A 238 -6.99 -10.34 -19.47
CA TYR A 238 -6.54 -11.26 -20.51
C TYR A 238 -7.69 -11.88 -21.31
N ASP A 239 -8.73 -12.38 -20.62
CA ASP A 239 -9.84 -13.10 -21.26
C ASP A 239 -10.80 -12.20 -22.06
N SER A 240 -10.83 -10.89 -21.77
CA SER A 240 -11.72 -9.91 -22.41
C SER A 240 -11.44 -9.59 -23.88
N GLY A 241 -10.46 -10.24 -24.52
CA GLY A 241 -10.11 -10.02 -25.93
C GLY A 241 -9.44 -8.66 -26.21
N LYS A 242 -9.17 -7.84 -25.18
CA LYS A 242 -8.36 -6.60 -25.26
C LYS A 242 -6.84 -6.86 -25.36
N GLY A 243 -6.43 -8.11 -25.55
CA GLY A 243 -5.25 -8.47 -26.33
C GLY A 243 -3.85 -8.31 -25.73
N GLU A 244 -3.60 -7.60 -24.62
CA GLU A 244 -2.19 -7.22 -24.33
C GLU A 244 -1.60 -7.47 -22.93
N ARG A 245 -2.28 -8.03 -21.92
CA ARG A 245 -1.64 -8.15 -20.59
C ARG A 245 -1.66 -9.56 -19.99
N ARG A 246 -0.57 -10.30 -20.22
CA ARG A 246 -0.17 -11.46 -19.37
C ARG A 246 0.54 -11.03 -18.08
N PHE A 247 0.77 -9.74 -17.90
CA PHE A 247 1.62 -9.17 -16.86
C PHE A 247 0.85 -8.09 -16.09
N PHE A 248 1.18 -7.95 -14.82
CA PHE A 248 0.71 -6.83 -13.99
C PHE A 248 1.17 -5.50 -14.57
N THR A 249 0.36 -4.45 -14.39
CA THR A 249 0.87 -3.08 -14.56
C THR A 249 1.98 -2.81 -13.55
N GLU A 250 2.79 -1.77 -13.79
CA GLU A 250 3.83 -1.34 -12.86
C GLU A 250 3.25 -1.03 -11.46
N GLU A 251 2.09 -0.38 -11.42
CA GLU A 251 1.34 -0.10 -10.19
C GLU A 251 0.84 -1.37 -9.51
N GLN A 252 0.19 -2.27 -10.26
CA GLN A 252 -0.27 -3.55 -9.72
C GLN A 252 0.89 -4.39 -9.19
N GLN A 253 2.04 -4.38 -9.86
CA GLN A 253 3.23 -5.09 -9.39
C GLN A 253 3.77 -4.51 -8.08
N ILE A 254 3.75 -3.19 -7.92
CA ILE A 254 4.11 -2.52 -6.66
C ILE A 254 3.14 -2.91 -5.55
N ILE A 255 1.83 -2.85 -5.81
CA ILE A 255 0.78 -3.25 -4.84
C ILE A 255 0.97 -4.72 -4.45
N ARG A 256 1.18 -5.61 -5.42
CA ARG A 256 1.42 -7.04 -5.20
C ARG A 256 2.63 -7.28 -4.31
N ASN A 257 3.77 -6.66 -4.61
CA ASN A 257 5.00 -6.81 -3.85
C ASN A 257 4.81 -6.35 -2.40
N ARG A 258 4.15 -5.19 -2.21
CA ARG A 258 3.80 -4.66 -0.89
C ARG A 258 2.89 -5.61 -0.12
N LEU A 259 1.81 -6.11 -0.74
CA LEU A 259 0.88 -7.03 -0.10
C LEU A 259 1.52 -8.37 0.27
N ALA A 260 2.37 -8.92 -0.61
CA ALA A 260 3.07 -10.17 -0.34
C ALA A 260 4.04 -10.04 0.85
N GLU A 261 4.75 -8.92 0.92
CA GLU A 261 5.65 -8.61 2.04
C GLU A 261 4.88 -8.44 3.35
N LYS A 262 3.81 -7.64 3.35
CA LYS A 262 2.95 -7.45 4.52
C LYS A 262 2.31 -8.77 4.98
N LYS A 263 1.86 -9.61 4.04
CA LYS A 263 1.33 -10.95 4.34
C LYS A 263 2.37 -11.84 4.99
N ALA A 264 3.61 -11.84 4.51
CA ALA A 264 4.68 -12.66 5.09
C ALA A 264 4.97 -12.25 6.54
N ILE A 265 4.97 -10.94 6.84
CA ILE A 265 5.10 -10.45 8.22
C ILE A 265 3.89 -10.85 9.06
N ALA A 266 2.67 -10.67 8.54
CA ALA A 266 1.44 -11.07 9.22
C ALA A 266 1.42 -12.56 9.56
N GLN A 267 1.85 -13.40 8.63
CA GLN A 267 1.96 -14.85 8.81
C GLN A 267 2.96 -15.18 9.90
N LYS A 268 4.12 -14.53 9.89
CA LYS A 268 5.11 -14.69 10.95
C LYS A 268 4.55 -14.31 12.32
N LEU A 269 3.90 -13.16 12.44
CA LEU A 269 3.28 -12.71 13.70
C LEU A 269 2.20 -13.69 14.19
N TYR A 270 1.38 -14.22 13.29
CA TYR A 270 0.39 -15.25 13.60
C TYR A 270 1.05 -16.56 14.09
N ASP A 271 2.10 -17.01 13.41
CA ASP A 271 2.82 -18.21 13.80
C ASP A 271 3.53 -18.03 15.15
N GLU A 272 4.11 -16.84 15.41
CA GLU A 272 4.77 -16.53 16.68
C GLU A 272 3.76 -16.50 17.84
N ASP A 273 2.57 -15.95 17.62
CA ASP A 273 1.48 -15.93 18.59
C ASP A 273 0.98 -17.35 18.93
N ARG A 274 0.97 -18.25 17.93
CA ARG A 274 0.45 -19.62 18.07
C ARG A 274 1.47 -20.62 18.61
N PHE A 275 2.72 -20.54 18.16
CA PHE A 275 3.73 -21.58 18.38
C PHE A 275 4.92 -21.11 19.23
N GLY A 276 5.05 -19.80 19.45
CA GLY A 276 6.20 -19.22 20.12
C GLY A 276 7.29 -18.76 19.14
N PRO A 277 7.99 -17.65 19.45
CA PRO A 277 8.94 -17.04 18.52
C PRO A 277 10.26 -17.82 18.36
N ASP A 278 10.61 -18.67 19.33
CA ASP A 278 11.75 -19.58 19.27
C ASP A 278 11.51 -20.72 18.26
N TRP A 279 10.32 -21.32 18.28
CA TRP A 279 9.92 -22.34 17.29
C TRP A 279 9.87 -21.77 15.88
N VAL A 280 9.26 -20.59 15.70
CA VAL A 280 9.16 -19.95 14.38
C VAL A 280 10.54 -19.64 13.81
N ALA A 281 11.43 -19.05 14.63
CA ALA A 281 12.80 -18.78 14.20
C ALA A 281 13.53 -20.07 13.79
N TYR A 282 13.36 -21.14 14.57
CA TYR A 282 13.94 -22.45 14.28
C TYR A 282 13.42 -23.10 13.00
N ARG A 283 12.10 -23.10 12.79
CA ARG A 283 11.48 -23.58 11.56
C ARG A 283 12.01 -22.82 10.34
N ASP A 284 12.08 -21.49 10.43
CA ASP A 284 12.57 -20.66 9.32
C ASP A 284 14.06 -20.92 9.03
N ALA A 285 14.89 -21.15 10.07
CA ALA A 285 16.28 -21.56 9.92
C ALA A 285 16.43 -22.95 9.29
N GLN A 286 15.56 -23.90 9.63
CA GLN A 286 15.51 -25.22 8.99
C GLN A 286 15.17 -25.13 7.51
N HIS A 287 14.19 -24.31 7.12
CA HIS A 287 13.87 -24.12 5.70
C HIS A 287 15.08 -23.61 4.92
N LEU A 288 15.81 -22.61 5.44
CA LEU A 288 17.04 -22.13 4.81
C LEU A 288 18.10 -23.23 4.67
N HIS A 289 18.23 -24.08 5.69
CA HIS A 289 19.18 -25.19 5.70
C HIS A 289 18.83 -26.24 4.64
N PHE A 290 17.57 -26.66 4.57
CA PHE A 290 17.12 -27.68 3.61
C PHE A 290 17.04 -27.16 2.17
N ASP A 291 16.84 -25.86 1.97
CA ASP A 291 16.88 -25.20 0.66
C ASP A 291 18.33 -24.96 0.17
N GLY A 292 19.34 -25.34 0.95
CA GLY A 292 20.75 -25.18 0.59
C GLY A 292 21.31 -23.77 0.77
N ASN A 293 20.57 -22.86 1.42
CA ASN A 293 21.03 -21.51 1.78
C ASN A 293 21.86 -21.57 3.07
N LEU A 294 23.00 -22.28 3.01
CA LEU A 294 23.79 -22.67 4.18
C LEU A 294 24.31 -21.46 4.99
N LEU A 295 24.73 -20.39 4.32
CA LEU A 295 25.25 -19.21 5.01
C LEU A 295 24.13 -18.45 5.74
N GLU A 296 22.95 -18.30 5.13
CA GLU A 296 21.79 -17.74 5.80
C GLU A 296 21.31 -18.60 6.96
N ALA A 297 21.26 -19.91 6.77
CA ALA A 297 20.89 -20.84 7.82
C ALA A 297 21.85 -20.73 9.02
N TYR A 298 23.15 -20.61 8.77
CA TYR A 298 24.16 -20.37 9.81
C TYR A 298 23.84 -19.12 10.63
N PHE A 299 23.62 -17.97 9.97
CA PHE A 299 23.29 -16.73 10.69
C PHE A 299 21.96 -16.82 11.45
N ALA A 300 20.95 -17.48 10.88
CA ALA A 300 19.67 -17.67 11.52
C ALA A 300 19.79 -18.54 12.78
N TYR A 301 20.52 -19.66 12.73
CA TYR A 301 20.74 -20.50 13.89
C TYR A 301 21.60 -19.81 14.97
N MET A 302 22.61 -19.02 14.60
CA MET A 302 23.36 -18.24 15.59
C MET A 302 22.47 -17.28 16.37
N GLU A 303 21.53 -16.62 15.69
CA GLU A 303 20.58 -15.73 16.35
C GLU A 303 19.67 -16.48 17.33
N ILE A 304 19.23 -17.70 16.97
CA ILE A 304 18.42 -18.54 17.85
C ILE A 304 19.23 -18.92 19.10
N VAL A 305 20.49 -19.31 18.95
CA VAL A 305 21.36 -19.64 20.09
C VAL A 305 21.59 -18.42 20.99
N GLU A 306 21.73 -17.22 20.41
CA GLU A 306 21.91 -15.99 21.17
C GLU A 306 20.64 -15.57 21.93
N LYS A 307 19.48 -15.62 21.26
CA LYS A 307 18.21 -15.10 21.81
C LYS A 307 17.41 -16.11 22.63
N TYR A 308 17.48 -17.38 22.26
CA TYR A 308 16.66 -18.47 22.80
C TYR A 308 17.53 -19.61 23.34
N ARG A 309 18.69 -19.26 23.89
CA ARG A 309 19.71 -20.21 24.38
C ARG A 309 19.14 -21.32 25.25
N ASP A 310 18.22 -20.97 26.14
CA ASP A 310 17.66 -21.87 27.15
C ASP A 310 16.39 -22.60 26.66
N SER A 311 16.07 -22.54 25.36
CA SER A 311 14.97 -23.27 24.75
C SER A 311 15.46 -24.57 24.10
N VAL A 312 14.57 -25.55 23.93
CA VAL A 312 14.84 -26.77 23.16
C VAL A 312 15.31 -26.45 21.74
N TYR A 313 14.82 -25.35 21.15
CA TYR A 313 15.24 -24.91 19.83
C TYR A 313 16.61 -24.23 19.81
N GLY A 314 17.03 -23.61 20.91
CA GLY A 314 18.40 -23.10 21.10
C GLY A 314 19.43 -24.23 21.16
N GLU A 315 19.11 -25.30 21.89
CA GLU A 315 19.94 -26.51 21.90
C GLU A 315 20.01 -27.16 20.51
N ALA A 316 18.86 -27.36 19.86
CA ALA A 316 18.82 -27.93 18.51
C ALA A 316 19.57 -27.06 17.49
N ALA A 317 19.43 -25.73 17.55
CA ALA A 317 20.16 -24.79 16.71
C ALA A 317 21.68 -24.92 16.87
N THR A 318 22.16 -25.16 18.09
CA THR A 318 23.59 -25.40 18.37
C THR A 318 24.11 -26.62 17.62
N CYS A 319 23.35 -27.72 17.58
CA CYS A 319 23.72 -28.91 16.81
C CYS A 319 23.76 -28.62 15.30
N TYR A 320 22.76 -27.93 14.75
CA TYR A 320 22.72 -27.60 13.33
C TYR A 320 23.81 -26.61 12.89
N LEU A 321 24.24 -25.70 13.77
CA LEU A 321 25.38 -24.82 13.49
C LEU A 321 26.66 -25.60 13.19
N ILE A 322 26.94 -26.65 13.96
CA ILE A 322 28.13 -27.49 13.76
C ILE A 322 28.05 -28.21 12.41
N GLU A 323 26.88 -28.78 12.09
CA GLU A 323 26.65 -29.43 10.79
C GLU A 323 26.83 -28.45 9.62
N ILE A 324 26.26 -27.25 9.72
CA ILE A 324 26.34 -26.23 8.67
C ILE A 324 27.77 -25.72 8.49
N LEU A 325 28.51 -25.47 9.57
CA LEU A 325 29.93 -25.09 9.48
C LEU A 325 30.75 -26.15 8.74
N THR A 326 30.47 -27.43 9.01
CA THR A 326 31.12 -28.54 8.31
C THR A 326 30.82 -28.49 6.81
N LYS A 327 29.55 -28.26 6.42
CA LYS A 327 29.15 -28.11 5.01
C LYS A 327 29.72 -26.85 4.36
N LEU A 328 29.83 -25.73 5.09
CA LEU A 328 30.42 -24.49 4.58
C LEU A 328 31.93 -24.60 4.34
N ALA A 329 32.62 -25.48 5.07
CA ALA A 329 34.05 -25.73 4.88
C ALA A 329 34.36 -26.50 3.56
N ASP A 330 33.36 -27.11 2.94
CA ASP A 330 33.54 -27.81 1.67
C ASP A 330 33.77 -26.84 0.50
N LYS A 331 34.87 -27.05 -0.23
CA LYS A 331 35.27 -26.21 -1.38
C LYS A 331 34.20 -26.10 -2.47
N ALA A 332 33.33 -27.10 -2.59
CA ALA A 332 32.21 -27.09 -3.55
C ALA A 332 31.19 -25.96 -3.27
N ASN A 333 31.12 -25.47 -2.02
CA ASN A 333 30.14 -24.46 -1.60
C ASN A 333 30.69 -23.02 -1.65
N VAL A 334 31.98 -22.83 -1.91
CA VAL A 334 32.65 -21.52 -1.93
C VAL A 334 32.13 -20.55 -3.00
N PRO A 335 31.81 -20.96 -4.25
CA PRO A 335 31.24 -20.06 -5.25
C PRO A 335 29.88 -19.47 -4.83
N ASN A 336 29.07 -20.25 -4.11
CA ASN A 336 27.75 -19.86 -3.62
C ASN A 336 27.84 -18.72 -2.57
N ILE A 337 28.95 -18.63 -1.84
CA ILE A 337 29.18 -17.58 -0.82
C ILE A 337 29.32 -16.19 -1.46
N SER A 338 30.03 -16.08 -2.59
CA SER A 338 30.23 -14.81 -3.31
C SER A 338 28.93 -14.27 -3.92
N GLU A 339 28.12 -15.18 -4.47
CA GLU A 339 26.78 -14.86 -4.97
C GLU A 339 25.82 -14.45 -3.84
N THR A 340 25.88 -15.17 -2.73
CA THR A 340 25.12 -14.85 -1.51
C THR A 340 25.47 -13.45 -0.98
N TYR A 341 26.74 -13.06 -0.97
CA TYR A 341 27.14 -11.72 -0.55
C TYR A 341 26.54 -10.63 -1.45
N LYS A 342 26.60 -10.80 -2.77
CA LYS A 342 25.99 -9.85 -3.73
C LYS A 342 24.46 -9.76 -3.52
N ARG A 343 23.80 -10.89 -3.33
CA ARG A 343 22.36 -10.97 -3.02
C ARG A 343 22.04 -10.24 -1.72
N LYS A 344 22.79 -10.46 -0.65
CA LYS A 344 22.60 -9.79 0.65
C LYS A 344 22.79 -8.27 0.56
N LYS A 345 23.69 -7.81 -0.32
CA LYS A 345 23.87 -6.36 -0.53
C LYS A 345 22.63 -5.74 -1.18
N GLN A 346 22.01 -6.44 -2.14
CA GLN A 346 20.74 -6.03 -2.73
C GLN A 346 19.59 -6.11 -1.72
N GLU A 347 19.57 -7.14 -0.87
CA GLU A 347 18.60 -7.24 0.23
C GLU A 347 18.74 -6.08 1.23
N LEU A 348 19.96 -5.62 1.55
CA LEU A 348 20.19 -4.47 2.42
C LEU A 348 19.55 -3.20 1.84
N GLU A 349 19.82 -2.90 0.57
CA GLU A 349 19.23 -1.74 -0.11
C GLU A 349 17.70 -1.86 -0.20
N THR A 350 17.19 -3.07 -0.42
CA THR A 350 15.75 -3.34 -0.42
C THR A 350 15.14 -3.16 0.97
N ALA A 351 15.80 -3.64 2.03
CA ALA A 351 15.35 -3.50 3.41
C ALA A 351 15.33 -2.02 3.86
N ARG A 352 16.34 -1.24 3.46
CA ARG A 352 16.35 0.22 3.67
C ARG A 352 15.14 0.88 3.02
N LEU A 353 14.85 0.50 1.78
CA LEU A 353 13.68 1.01 1.07
C LEU A 353 12.38 0.61 1.77
N ILE A 354 12.23 -0.66 2.14
CA ILE A 354 11.02 -1.18 2.82
C ILE A 354 10.77 -0.48 4.15
N VAL A 355 11.79 -0.32 5.02
CA VAL A 355 11.65 0.41 6.28
C VAL A 355 11.20 1.85 6.00
N LYS A 356 11.90 2.53 5.07
CA LYS A 356 11.57 3.90 4.69
C LYS A 356 10.14 4.03 4.14
N VAL A 357 9.69 3.07 3.33
CA VAL A 357 8.32 3.02 2.79
C VAL A 357 7.33 2.82 3.93
N GLY A 358 7.54 1.81 4.78
CA GLY A 358 6.62 1.49 5.86
C GLY A 358 6.41 2.65 6.84
N GLU A 359 7.48 3.35 7.22
CA GLU A 359 7.39 4.54 8.08
C GLU A 359 6.55 5.64 7.45
N ARG A 360 6.65 5.82 6.13
CA ARG A 360 5.86 6.81 5.39
C ARG A 360 4.40 6.41 5.28
N PHE A 361 4.12 5.14 4.99
CA PHE A 361 2.75 4.64 4.92
C PHE A 361 2.07 4.59 6.29
N ASN A 362 2.81 4.89 7.36
CA ASN A 362 2.37 4.74 8.74
C ASN A 362 1.88 3.31 8.98
N ASP A 363 2.64 2.35 8.45
CA ASP A 363 2.35 0.93 8.66
C ASP A 363 2.35 0.65 10.17
N PRO A 364 1.52 -0.32 10.64
CA PRO A 364 1.46 -0.71 12.04
C PRO A 364 2.84 -0.97 12.64
N GLU A 365 3.07 -0.63 13.92
CA GLU A 365 4.37 -0.84 14.56
C GLU A 365 4.75 -2.33 14.58
N GLU A 366 3.76 -3.20 14.63
CA GLU A 366 3.90 -4.66 14.50
C GLU A 366 4.48 -5.08 13.14
N LEU A 367 4.22 -4.33 12.05
CA LEU A 367 4.89 -4.53 10.76
C LEU A 367 6.27 -3.87 10.73
N MET A 368 6.41 -2.71 11.36
CA MET A 368 7.63 -1.91 11.31
C MET A 368 8.77 -2.50 12.13
N LYS A 369 8.49 -3.04 13.31
CA LYS A 369 9.51 -3.62 14.20
C LYS A 369 10.30 -4.74 13.52
N PRO A 370 9.68 -5.79 12.91
CA PRO A 370 10.41 -6.82 12.18
C PRO A 370 11.26 -6.27 11.01
N ARG A 371 10.78 -5.23 10.31
CA ARG A 371 11.52 -4.59 9.22
C ARG A 371 12.77 -3.87 9.72
N ARG A 372 12.64 -3.08 10.80
CA ARG A 372 13.77 -2.36 11.42
C ARG A 372 14.80 -3.33 12.00
N GLU A 373 14.35 -4.39 12.66
CA GLU A 373 15.23 -5.45 13.16
C GLU A 373 15.98 -6.16 12.02
N ARG A 374 15.28 -6.48 10.92
CA ARG A 374 15.92 -7.06 9.72
C ARG A 374 16.97 -6.12 9.13
N LEU A 375 16.65 -4.83 9.00
CA LEU A 375 17.59 -3.82 8.49
C LEU A 375 18.82 -3.71 9.38
N ALA A 376 18.65 -3.58 10.71
CA ALA A 376 19.76 -3.45 11.65
C ALA A 376 20.68 -4.68 11.62
N LYS A 377 20.12 -5.89 11.46
CA LYS A 377 20.91 -7.12 11.28
C LYS A 377 21.74 -7.10 10.00
N LEU A 378 21.13 -6.73 8.88
CA LEU A 378 21.84 -6.61 7.60
C LEU A 378 22.96 -5.56 7.70
N GLU A 379 22.69 -4.40 8.31
CA GLU A 379 23.72 -3.36 8.49
C GLU A 379 24.87 -3.83 9.37
N LYS A 380 24.59 -4.53 10.48
CA LYS A 380 25.62 -5.16 11.32
C LYS A 380 26.46 -6.15 10.51
N ALA A 381 25.83 -7.00 9.72
CA ALA A 381 26.52 -8.00 8.89
C ALA A 381 27.42 -7.40 7.79
N PHE A 382 27.10 -6.19 7.28
CA PHE A 382 27.92 -5.48 6.29
C PHE A 382 28.96 -4.51 6.91
N SER A 383 28.92 -4.30 8.23
CA SER A 383 29.89 -3.49 8.97
C SER A 383 31.10 -4.30 9.50
N LEU A 384 30.97 -5.63 9.51
CA LEU A 384 32.02 -6.62 9.81
C LEU A 384 32.75 -7.01 8.51
#